data_AF-A0AAU3LXJ4-F1
#
_entry.id   AF-A0AAU3LXJ4-F1
#
_cell.length_a   1.000
_cell.length_b   1.000
_cell.length_c   1.000
_cell.angle_alpha   90.00
_cell.angle_beta   90.00
_cell.angle_gamma   90.00
#
_symmetry.space_group_name_H-M   'P 1'
#
loop_
_entity.id
_entity.type
_entity.pdbx_description
1 polymer ?
#
loop_
_entity_poly.entity_id
_entity_poly.type
_entity_poly.pdbx_seq_one_letter_code
_entity_poly.pdbx_strand_id
1 'polypeptide(L)'
;MTAIPPDTFVTYARGLDLPALTAVFTEAMCPVRTSGASDGWAWVTHDATALSGQAVVDLARDITGFRYAERFGGPGRVETVFLASTPACTCPHGRNYMVPHCPEHPFNFVHSRGGFEEGYFNVGRRRESCRHGDLLVRELLDAGIVGRETPAYDADPSFNADGAVTMRIIADHFGLPRHGLSSAPADHLPVSTNRTAVPGVTRAAAASADCGTTPTTG
;
A
#
# COMPACT_ATOMS: atom_id res chain seq x y z
N MET A 1 -9.23 1.13 -11.68
CA MET A 1 -8.24 2.14 -11.27
C MET A 1 -7.73 1.69 -9.91
N THR A 2 -6.46 1.26 -9.82
CA THR A 2 -5.85 0.86 -8.54
C THR A 2 -5.47 2.12 -7.79
N ALA A 3 -6.46 2.76 -7.15
CA ALA A 3 -6.20 3.96 -6.37
C ALA A 3 -5.58 3.55 -5.03
N ILE A 4 -4.27 3.73 -4.90
CA ILE A 4 -3.58 3.64 -3.61
C ILE A 4 -3.92 4.93 -2.86
N PRO A 5 -4.41 4.85 -1.60
CA PRO A 5 -4.64 6.05 -0.80
C PRO A 5 -3.35 6.87 -0.69
N PRO A 6 -3.40 8.20 -0.56
CA PRO A 6 -2.21 9.01 -0.28
C PRO A 6 -1.43 8.50 0.93
N ASP A 7 -0.12 8.79 0.98
CA ASP A 7 0.77 8.48 2.10
C ASP A 7 0.71 7.00 2.52
N THR A 8 0.67 6.11 1.53
CA THR A 8 0.55 4.68 1.74
C THR A 8 1.64 3.95 0.97
N PHE A 9 2.27 3.00 1.66
CA PHE A 9 3.08 1.97 1.01
C PHE A 9 2.25 0.71 0.84
N VAL A 10 2.43 0.02 -0.28
CA VAL A 10 1.76 -1.26 -0.56
C VAL A 10 2.81 -2.26 -1.05
N THR A 11 2.83 -3.44 -0.45
CA THR A 11 3.61 -4.58 -0.95
C THR A 11 2.64 -5.65 -1.42
N TYR A 12 2.65 -5.92 -2.72
CA TYR A 12 2.04 -7.11 -3.30
C TYR A 12 3.08 -8.22 -3.34
N ALA A 13 2.72 -9.42 -2.92
CA ALA A 13 3.56 -10.61 -2.99
C ALA A 13 2.81 -11.76 -3.67
N ARG A 14 3.43 -12.35 -4.69
CA ARG A 14 2.98 -13.57 -5.36
C ARG A 14 3.88 -14.72 -4.89
N GLY A 15 3.28 -15.88 -4.63
CA GLY A 15 3.99 -17.04 -4.06
C GLY A 15 3.99 -17.09 -2.53
N LEU A 16 3.37 -16.11 -1.87
CA LEU A 16 3.05 -16.13 -0.44
C LEU A 16 1.54 -16.04 -0.22
N ASP A 17 1.04 -16.73 0.80
CA ASP A 17 -0.30 -16.49 1.29
C ASP A 17 -0.34 -15.27 2.22
N LEU A 18 -1.56 -14.76 2.46
CA LEU A 18 -1.78 -13.57 3.27
C LEU A 18 -1.28 -13.70 4.72
N PRO A 19 -1.50 -14.84 5.42
CA PRO A 19 -0.94 -15.05 6.75
C PRO A 19 0.59 -14.97 6.77
N ALA A 20 1.28 -15.61 5.83
CA ALA A 20 2.74 -15.57 5.75
C ALA A 20 3.26 -14.16 5.50
N LEU A 21 2.67 -13.44 4.54
CA LEU A 21 3.05 -12.06 4.24
C LEU A 21 2.86 -11.14 5.46
N THR A 22 1.70 -11.23 6.11
CA THR A 22 1.38 -10.41 7.30
C THR A 22 2.33 -10.72 8.46
N ALA A 23 2.65 -12.00 8.68
CA ALA A 23 3.56 -12.42 9.75
C ALA A 23 4.96 -11.84 9.54
N VAL A 24 5.50 -11.88 8.32
CA VAL A 24 6.83 -11.34 8.03
C VAL A 24 6.91 -9.83 8.32
N PHE A 25 5.94 -9.05 7.86
CA PHE A 25 5.93 -7.60 8.13
C PHE A 25 5.74 -7.29 9.62
N THR A 26 4.94 -8.07 10.33
CA THR A 26 4.75 -7.93 11.78
C THR A 26 6.03 -8.25 12.56
N GLU A 27 6.70 -9.36 12.22
CA GLU A 27 7.99 -9.77 12.80
C GLU A 27 9.07 -8.71 12.60
N ALA A 28 9.03 -8.00 11.46
CA ALA A 28 9.94 -6.90 11.14
C ALA A 28 9.52 -5.54 11.71
N MET A 29 8.53 -5.50 12.62
CA MET A 29 8.00 -4.28 13.24
C MET A 29 7.47 -3.24 12.22
N CYS A 30 6.97 -3.72 11.08
CA CYS A 30 6.30 -2.91 10.07
C CYS A 30 4.78 -3.15 10.18
N PRO A 31 4.05 -2.41 11.05
CA PRO A 31 2.63 -2.66 11.29
C PRO A 31 1.82 -2.58 9.99
N VAL A 32 1.01 -3.61 9.77
CA VAL A 32 0.09 -3.70 8.62
C VAL A 32 -1.17 -2.90 8.94
N ARG A 33 -1.52 -1.96 8.07
CA ARG A 33 -2.74 -1.13 8.19
C ARG A 33 -3.97 -1.83 7.61
N THR A 34 -3.84 -2.37 6.41
CA THR A 34 -4.86 -3.21 5.76
C THR A 34 -4.19 -4.30 4.95
N SER A 35 -4.90 -5.38 4.67
CA SER A 35 -4.36 -6.50 3.92
C SER A 35 -5.44 -7.24 3.15
N GLY A 36 -5.05 -8.02 2.15
CA GLY A 36 -5.98 -8.81 1.36
C GLY A 36 -5.29 -9.77 0.41
N ALA A 37 -6.08 -10.57 -0.29
CA ALA A 37 -5.57 -11.45 -1.34
C ALA A 37 -6.56 -11.53 -2.51
N SER A 38 -6.07 -11.40 -3.73
CA SER A 38 -6.83 -11.55 -4.98
C SER A 38 -5.88 -11.79 -6.14
N ASP A 39 -6.35 -12.43 -7.20
CA ASP A 39 -5.63 -12.56 -8.48
C ASP A 39 -4.21 -13.17 -8.35
N GLY A 40 -4.04 -14.07 -7.37
CA GLY A 40 -2.76 -14.72 -7.08
C GLY A 40 -1.76 -13.85 -6.31
N TRP A 41 -2.18 -12.68 -5.84
CA TRP A 41 -1.40 -11.77 -5.02
C TRP A 41 -1.96 -11.71 -3.59
N ALA A 42 -1.11 -11.89 -2.59
CA ALA A 42 -1.34 -11.36 -1.25
C ALA A 42 -0.81 -9.92 -1.19
N TRP A 43 -1.43 -9.04 -0.40
CA TRP A 43 -0.95 -7.68 -0.24
C TRP A 43 -1.16 -7.16 1.17
N VAL A 44 -0.28 -6.24 1.56
CA VAL A 44 -0.34 -5.48 2.81
C VAL A 44 -0.11 -4.00 2.51
N THR A 45 -0.73 -3.13 3.31
CA THR A 45 -0.47 -1.69 3.27
C THR A 45 0.12 -1.19 4.58
N HIS A 46 0.86 -0.10 4.48
CA HIS A 46 1.50 0.57 5.60
C HIS A 46 1.28 2.08 5.53
N ASP A 47 1.22 2.72 6.69
CA ASP A 47 1.20 4.18 6.79
C ASP A 47 2.60 4.73 6.50
N ALA A 48 2.74 5.51 5.43
CA ALA A 48 4.01 6.07 5.02
C ALA A 48 4.54 7.16 5.97
N THR A 49 3.68 7.71 6.84
CA THR A 49 4.07 8.70 7.84
C THR A 49 4.67 8.07 9.09
N ALA A 50 4.43 6.77 9.30
CA ALA A 50 4.85 6.04 10.50
C ALA A 50 6.09 5.16 10.29
N LEU A 51 6.50 4.94 9.04
CA LEU A 51 7.56 3.99 8.69
C LEU A 51 8.57 4.57 7.70
N SER A 52 9.80 4.11 7.81
CA SER A 52 10.81 4.28 6.76
C SER A 52 10.37 3.49 5.54
N GLY A 53 10.19 4.16 4.40
CA GLY A 53 9.86 3.49 3.16
C GLY A 53 10.99 2.58 2.66
N GLN A 54 12.25 2.92 2.92
CA GLN A 54 13.38 2.04 2.63
C GLN A 54 13.29 0.73 3.41
N ALA A 55 12.87 0.76 4.68
CA ALA A 55 12.72 -0.47 5.47
C ALA A 55 11.64 -1.39 4.87
N VAL A 56 10.54 -0.83 4.39
CA VAL A 56 9.46 -1.59 3.74
C VAL A 56 9.92 -2.16 2.38
N VAL A 57 10.65 -1.38 1.58
CA VAL A 57 11.23 -1.83 0.30
C VAL A 57 12.27 -2.92 0.51
N ASP A 58 13.20 -2.73 1.44
CA ASP A 58 14.24 -3.71 1.75
C ASP A 58 13.63 -5.05 2.15
N LEU A 59 12.59 -5.02 3.00
CA LEU A 59 11.89 -6.23 3.40
C LEU A 59 11.14 -6.86 2.21
N ALA A 60 10.44 -6.06 1.41
CA ALA A 60 9.74 -6.53 0.21
C ALA A 60 10.70 -7.19 -0.80
N ARG A 61 11.94 -6.71 -0.90
CA ARG A 61 12.99 -7.32 -1.72
C ARG A 61 13.51 -8.60 -1.05
N ASP A 62 13.88 -8.54 0.23
CA ASP A 62 14.51 -9.63 0.97
C ASP A 62 13.66 -10.91 1.01
N ILE A 63 12.33 -10.79 1.13
CA ILE A 63 11.42 -11.95 1.13
C ILE A 63 11.45 -12.77 -0.16
N THR A 64 11.93 -12.18 -1.26
CA THR A 64 12.08 -12.86 -2.54
C THR A 64 13.40 -13.64 -2.68
N GLY A 65 14.34 -13.41 -1.75
CA GLY A 65 15.73 -13.86 -1.83
C GLY A 65 16.13 -14.97 -0.86
N PHE A 66 17.44 -15.21 -0.80
CA PHE A 66 18.03 -16.31 -0.01
C PHE A 66 17.71 -16.23 1.48
N ARG A 67 17.51 -15.03 2.02
CA ARG A 67 17.21 -14.80 3.45
C ARG A 67 15.99 -15.58 3.93
N TYR A 68 15.01 -15.80 3.05
CA TYR A 68 13.78 -16.52 3.38
C TYR A 68 13.64 -17.84 2.60
N ALA A 69 14.72 -18.34 1.99
CA ALA A 69 14.70 -19.55 1.18
C ALA A 69 14.21 -20.78 1.97
N GLU A 70 14.58 -20.92 3.24
CA GLU A 70 14.11 -22.02 4.10
C GLU A 70 12.62 -21.94 4.40
N ARG A 71 12.06 -20.72 4.51
CA ARG A 71 10.64 -20.50 4.82
C ARG A 71 9.76 -20.65 3.58
N PHE A 72 10.25 -20.23 2.40
CA PHE A 72 9.45 -20.11 1.18
C PHE A 72 9.93 -20.99 0.01
N GLY A 73 10.86 -21.90 0.27
CA GLY A 73 11.24 -22.97 -0.67
C GLY A 73 12.25 -22.59 -1.74
N GLY A 74 13.07 -21.56 -1.51
CA GLY A 74 14.18 -21.15 -2.40
C GLY A 74 14.04 -19.74 -3.01
N PRO A 75 15.14 -19.19 -3.57
CA PRO A 75 15.14 -17.87 -4.21
C PRO A 75 14.24 -17.84 -5.44
N GLY A 76 13.54 -16.71 -5.66
CA GLY A 76 12.72 -16.48 -6.86
C GLY A 76 11.37 -17.21 -6.91
N ARG A 77 11.02 -17.93 -5.83
CA ARG A 77 9.66 -18.47 -5.56
C ARG A 77 8.64 -17.38 -5.31
N VAL A 78 9.09 -16.31 -4.65
CA VAL A 78 8.29 -15.14 -4.31
C VAL A 78 8.71 -14.01 -5.25
N GLU A 79 7.73 -13.28 -5.72
CA GLU A 79 7.86 -12.05 -6.48
C GLU A 79 7.11 -10.95 -5.74
N THR A 80 7.67 -9.74 -5.69
CA THR A 80 7.01 -8.59 -5.08
C THR A 80 6.92 -7.40 -6.01
N VAL A 81 5.82 -6.67 -5.87
CA VAL A 81 5.64 -5.33 -6.40
C VAL A 81 5.37 -4.41 -5.24
N PHE A 82 6.27 -3.47 -5.00
CA PHE A 82 6.12 -2.38 -4.05
C PHE A 82 5.64 -1.12 -4.76
N LEU A 83 4.63 -0.47 -4.19
CA LEU A 83 4.12 0.82 -4.64
C LEU A 83 4.08 1.81 -3.48
N ALA A 84 4.48 3.05 -3.75
CA ALA A 84 4.32 4.17 -2.82
C ALA A 84 3.51 5.30 -3.47
N SER A 85 2.48 5.76 -2.76
CA SER A 85 1.69 6.95 -3.10
C SER A 85 2.19 8.22 -2.39
N THR A 86 3.40 8.19 -1.86
CA THR A 86 4.02 9.36 -1.23
C THR A 86 4.34 10.42 -2.28
N PRO A 87 4.25 11.71 -1.91
CA PRO A 87 4.66 12.78 -2.80
C PRO A 87 6.15 12.64 -3.17
N ALA A 88 6.47 13.14 -4.35
CA ALA A 88 7.85 13.33 -4.80
C ALA A 88 8.71 13.99 -3.70
N CYS A 89 9.84 13.36 -3.31
CA CYS A 89 10.82 13.96 -2.40
C CYS A 89 11.16 15.38 -2.88
N THR A 90 11.03 16.37 -1.99
CA THR A 90 11.43 17.77 -2.24
C THR A 90 12.93 17.98 -2.08
N CYS A 91 13.63 16.89 -1.78
CA CYS A 91 14.97 16.86 -1.30
C CYS A 91 15.97 17.23 -2.42
N PRO A 92 17.08 17.95 -2.13
CA PRO A 92 17.93 18.56 -3.15
C PRO A 92 18.50 17.59 -4.19
N HIS A 93 18.78 16.33 -3.80
CA HIS A 93 19.28 15.31 -4.73
C HIS A 93 18.13 14.53 -5.40
N GLY A 94 16.88 14.70 -4.99
CA GLY A 94 15.73 13.85 -5.38
C GLY A 94 15.15 14.17 -6.76
N ARG A 95 15.81 15.04 -7.53
CA ARG A 95 15.32 15.52 -8.82
C ARG A 95 15.84 14.72 -10.02
N ASN A 96 16.98 14.03 -9.89
CA ASN A 96 17.76 13.59 -11.04
C ASN A 96 18.25 12.13 -11.01
N TYR A 97 17.92 11.31 -10.01
CA TYR A 97 18.65 10.06 -9.81
C TYR A 97 17.83 8.78 -9.73
N MET A 98 18.48 7.76 -10.26
CA MET A 98 18.27 6.32 -10.18
C MET A 98 18.63 5.74 -8.79
N VAL A 99 18.62 6.56 -7.73
CA VAL A 99 18.93 6.12 -6.36
C VAL A 99 17.85 6.63 -5.41
N PRO A 100 17.38 5.84 -4.42
CA PRO A 100 16.48 6.32 -3.38
C PRO A 100 17.12 7.52 -2.68
N HIS A 101 16.40 8.64 -2.63
CA HIS A 101 17.00 9.89 -2.16
C HIS A 101 17.19 9.89 -0.64
N CYS A 102 16.18 9.39 0.09
CA CYS A 102 16.25 9.28 1.54
C CYS A 102 15.38 8.11 2.02
N PRO A 103 15.63 7.59 3.25
CA PRO A 103 14.92 6.44 3.78
C PRO A 103 13.40 6.61 3.84
N GLU A 104 12.92 7.85 3.97
CA GLU A 104 11.49 8.18 4.10
C GLU A 104 10.77 8.19 2.76
N HIS A 105 11.47 8.45 1.65
CA HIS A 105 10.89 8.59 0.32
C HIS A 105 11.54 7.60 -0.65
N PRO A 106 11.14 6.32 -0.63
CA PRO A 106 11.60 5.32 -1.58
C PRO A 106 11.07 5.62 -2.98
N PHE A 107 11.51 4.84 -3.97
CA PHE A 107 10.88 4.88 -5.29
C PHE A 107 9.39 4.57 -5.22
N ASN A 108 8.59 5.25 -6.05
CA ASN A 108 7.16 4.98 -6.14
C ASN A 108 6.83 3.58 -6.65
N PHE A 109 7.73 2.99 -7.45
CA PHE A 109 7.60 1.63 -7.96
C PHE A 109 8.93 0.89 -7.76
N VAL A 110 8.84 -0.32 -7.20
CA VAL A 110 9.94 -1.29 -7.17
C VAL A 110 9.36 -2.68 -7.43
N HIS A 111 9.94 -3.41 -8.37
CA HIS A 111 9.69 -4.82 -8.60
C HIS A 111 10.89 -5.62 -8.16
N SER A 112 10.67 -6.69 -7.40
CA SER A 112 11.75 -7.53 -6.88
C SER A 112 11.48 -9.02 -7.05
N ARG A 113 12.57 -9.75 -7.33
CA ARG A 113 12.57 -11.20 -7.44
C ARG A 113 13.97 -11.74 -7.12
N GLY A 114 14.03 -12.90 -6.47
CA GLY A 114 15.30 -13.56 -6.18
C GLY A 114 16.22 -12.81 -5.21
N GLY A 115 15.71 -11.83 -4.47
CA GLY A 115 16.49 -10.96 -3.58
C GLY A 115 17.06 -9.71 -4.27
N PHE A 116 16.65 -9.43 -5.51
CA PHE A 116 17.11 -8.30 -6.30
C PHE A 116 15.94 -7.42 -6.74
N GLU A 117 16.21 -6.13 -6.88
CA GLU A 117 15.30 -5.17 -7.50
C GLU A 117 15.54 -5.23 -9.02
N GLU A 118 14.59 -5.76 -9.78
CA GLU A 118 14.73 -5.94 -11.24
C GLU A 118 14.29 -4.69 -12.02
N GLY A 119 13.44 -3.85 -11.42
CA GLY A 119 13.03 -2.58 -11.99
C GLY A 119 12.49 -1.62 -10.94
N TYR A 120 12.83 -0.34 -11.06
CA TYR A 120 12.35 0.71 -10.16
C TYR A 120 12.41 2.08 -10.80
N PHE A 121 11.47 2.95 -10.41
CA PHE A 121 11.43 4.36 -10.81
C PHE A 121 10.41 5.15 -10.00
N ASN A 122 10.50 6.48 -10.09
CA ASN A 122 9.47 7.39 -9.59
C ASN A 122 8.43 7.68 -10.68
N VAL A 123 7.18 7.90 -10.27
CA VAL A 123 6.08 8.16 -11.20
C VAL A 123 5.78 9.65 -11.32
N GLY A 124 5.24 10.03 -12.48
CA GLY A 124 4.77 11.36 -12.82
C GLY A 124 5.86 12.39 -13.11
N ARG A 125 5.46 13.50 -13.71
CA ARG A 125 6.35 14.63 -14.08
C ARG A 125 7.60 14.19 -14.85
N ARG A 126 7.44 13.24 -15.77
CA ARG A 126 8.50 12.63 -16.61
C ARG A 126 9.57 11.84 -15.85
N ARG A 127 9.38 11.55 -14.56
CA ARG A 127 10.37 10.84 -13.73
C ARG A 127 10.58 9.39 -14.14
N GLU A 128 9.63 8.80 -14.87
CA GLU A 128 9.74 7.46 -15.46
C GLU A 128 10.91 7.35 -16.46
N SER A 129 11.40 8.48 -16.97
CA SER A 129 12.61 8.50 -17.82
C SER A 129 13.89 8.16 -17.04
N CYS A 130 13.88 8.37 -15.72
CA CYS A 130 14.96 8.01 -14.81
C CYS A 130 14.62 6.68 -14.11
N ARG A 131 14.72 5.57 -14.86
CA ARG A 131 14.32 4.23 -14.41
C ARG A 131 15.45 3.21 -14.49
N HIS A 132 15.44 2.25 -13.56
CA HIS A 132 16.24 1.04 -13.63
C HIS A 132 15.48 -0.10 -14.25
N GLY A 133 16.21 -0.92 -15.00
CA GLY A 133 15.67 -2.05 -15.74
C GLY A 133 14.87 -1.62 -16.97
N ASP A 134 14.53 -2.61 -17.78
CA ASP A 134 13.70 -2.47 -18.98
C ASP A 134 12.28 -2.99 -18.77
N LEU A 135 11.96 -3.39 -17.53
CA LEU A 135 10.61 -3.77 -17.14
C LEU A 135 9.66 -2.59 -17.40
N LEU A 136 8.56 -2.84 -18.12
CA LEU A 136 7.57 -1.85 -18.56
C LEU A 136 8.03 -0.88 -19.66
N VAL A 137 9.25 -0.98 -20.19
CA VAL A 137 9.75 0.03 -21.16
C VAL A 137 8.87 0.13 -22.40
N ARG A 138 8.35 -1.01 -22.88
CA ARG A 138 7.51 -1.07 -24.07
C ARG A 138 6.17 -0.38 -23.82
N GLU A 139 5.51 -0.70 -22.72
CA GLU A 139 4.23 -0.11 -22.34
C GLU A 139 4.35 1.39 -22.07
N LEU A 140 5.46 1.83 -21.47
CA LEU A 140 5.73 3.26 -21.24
C LEU A 140 6.04 4.03 -22.53
N LEU A 141 6.75 3.40 -23.49
CA LEU A 141 6.99 3.94 -24.83
C LEU A 141 5.67 4.06 -25.61
N ASP A 142 4.86 3.00 -25.62
CA ASP A 142 3.57 2.97 -26.31
C ASP A 142 2.60 4.02 -25.75
N ALA A 143 2.70 4.34 -24.45
CA ALA A 143 1.93 5.41 -23.80
C ALA A 143 2.52 6.82 -24.00
N GLY A 144 3.67 6.96 -24.66
CA GLY A 144 4.35 8.25 -24.86
C GLY A 144 4.87 8.90 -23.57
N ILE A 145 5.08 8.11 -22.51
CA ILE A 145 5.54 8.57 -21.19
C ILE A 145 7.07 8.70 -21.17
N VAL A 146 7.77 7.78 -21.84
CA VAL A 146 9.23 7.77 -22.01
C VAL A 146 9.59 7.69 -23.49
N GLY A 147 10.83 7.99 -23.85
CA GLY A 147 11.32 7.93 -25.22
C GLY A 147 12.23 9.10 -25.57
N ARG A 148 12.85 9.05 -26.76
CA ARG A 148 13.60 10.20 -27.31
C ARG A 148 12.67 11.38 -27.59
N GLU A 149 11.47 11.06 -28.04
CA GLU A 149 10.34 11.97 -28.20
C GLU A 149 9.27 11.51 -27.21
N THR A 150 8.73 12.43 -26.41
CA THR A 150 7.65 12.14 -25.45
C THR A 150 6.40 12.89 -25.88
N PRO A 151 5.78 12.49 -27.01
CA PRO A 151 4.78 13.30 -27.71
C PRO A 151 3.56 13.65 -26.84
N ALA A 152 3.19 12.78 -25.90
CA ALA A 152 2.08 13.05 -24.98
C ALA A 152 2.38 14.23 -24.05
N TYR A 153 3.60 14.30 -23.49
CA TYR A 153 4.02 15.42 -22.67
C TYR A 153 4.37 16.68 -23.49
N ASP A 154 4.73 16.54 -24.77
CA ASP A 154 5.02 17.68 -25.65
C ASP A 154 3.71 18.34 -26.09
N ALA A 155 2.64 17.55 -26.25
CA ALA A 155 1.29 18.04 -26.50
C ALA A 155 0.61 18.62 -25.24
N ASP A 156 0.82 17.98 -24.07
CA ASP A 156 0.29 18.42 -22.77
C ASP A 156 1.36 18.25 -21.68
N PRO A 157 2.02 19.34 -21.22
CA PRO A 157 3.01 19.26 -20.15
C PRO A 157 2.48 18.71 -18.81
N SER A 158 1.16 18.74 -18.59
CA SER A 158 0.50 18.20 -17.40
C SER A 158 0.11 16.73 -17.52
N PHE A 159 0.26 16.15 -18.71
CA PHE A 159 0.00 14.73 -18.98
C PHE A 159 0.69 13.87 -17.93
N ASN A 160 -0.06 13.00 -17.24
CA ASN A 160 0.48 12.07 -16.25
C ASN A 160 1.33 12.75 -15.15
N ALA A 161 1.11 14.02 -14.83
CA ALA A 161 1.86 14.72 -13.78
C ALA A 161 1.68 14.07 -12.39
N ASP A 162 0.58 13.37 -12.18
CA ASP A 162 0.23 12.59 -10.99
C ASP A 162 0.65 11.11 -11.07
N GLY A 163 1.20 10.66 -12.20
CA GLY A 163 1.61 9.28 -12.42
C GLY A 163 0.44 8.29 -12.61
N ALA A 164 -0.81 8.75 -12.75
CA ALA A 164 -1.97 7.87 -12.79
C ALA A 164 -1.98 6.90 -14.00
N VAL A 165 -1.47 7.34 -15.16
CA VAL A 165 -1.34 6.49 -16.36
C VAL A 165 -0.28 5.43 -16.11
N THR A 166 0.85 5.81 -15.52
CA THR A 166 1.94 4.90 -15.14
C THR A 166 1.46 3.84 -14.15
N MET A 167 0.74 4.23 -13.11
CA MET A 167 0.18 3.30 -12.12
C MET A 167 -0.80 2.31 -12.73
N ARG A 168 -1.59 2.72 -13.72
CA ARG A 168 -2.45 1.82 -14.49
C ARG A 168 -1.63 0.80 -15.29
N ILE A 169 -0.58 1.25 -15.99
CA ILE A 169 0.31 0.36 -16.74
C ILE A 169 0.94 -0.70 -15.81
N ILE A 170 1.43 -0.29 -14.64
CA ILE A 170 1.97 -1.20 -13.64
C ILE A 170 0.91 -2.23 -13.22
N ALA A 171 -0.27 -1.76 -12.81
CA ALA A 171 -1.34 -2.64 -12.36
C ALA A 171 -1.77 -3.63 -13.45
N ASP A 172 -1.83 -3.18 -14.71
CA ASP A 172 -2.22 -4.00 -15.85
C ASP A 172 -1.14 -5.03 -16.21
N HIS A 173 0.14 -4.65 -16.20
CA HIS A 173 1.26 -5.54 -16.50
C HIS A 173 1.36 -6.70 -15.51
N PHE A 174 1.22 -6.44 -14.21
CA PHE A 174 1.33 -7.48 -13.18
C PHE A 174 0.01 -8.18 -12.85
N GLY A 175 -1.11 -7.66 -13.37
CA GLY A 175 -2.45 -8.09 -12.99
C GLY A 175 -2.73 -7.83 -11.50
N LEU A 176 -2.36 -6.65 -10.99
CA LEU A 176 -2.55 -6.31 -9.58
C LEU A 176 -4.04 -6.12 -9.25
N PRO A 177 -4.49 -6.49 -8.04
CA PRO A 177 -5.84 -6.24 -7.58
C PRO A 177 -6.26 -4.78 -7.77
N ARG A 178 -7.33 -4.54 -8.53
CA ARG A 178 -7.79 -3.19 -8.91
C ARG A 178 -8.84 -2.61 -7.94
N HIS A 179 -9.28 -3.39 -6.95
CA HIS A 179 -10.37 -3.06 -6.04
C HIS A 179 -9.89 -3.14 -4.58
N GLY A 180 -10.21 -2.12 -3.77
CA GLY A 180 -10.29 -2.32 -2.31
C GLY A 180 -9.14 -1.83 -1.42
N LEU A 181 -8.20 -1.01 -1.89
CA LEU A 181 -7.26 -0.34 -0.96
C LEU A 181 -7.90 0.82 -0.17
N SER A 182 -9.20 1.06 -0.35
CA SER A 182 -9.95 2.05 0.44
C SER A 182 -10.19 1.50 1.85
N SER A 183 -9.72 2.24 2.86
CA SER A 183 -9.92 1.92 4.27
C SER A 183 -11.41 1.96 4.62
N ALA A 184 -12.04 0.80 4.77
CA ALA A 184 -13.23 0.67 5.60
C ALA A 184 -12.78 0.15 6.98
N PRO A 185 -13.24 0.74 8.10
CA PRO A 185 -12.91 0.24 9.43
C PRO A 185 -13.53 -1.15 9.60
N ALA A 186 -12.76 -2.06 10.19
CA ALA A 186 -13.25 -3.37 10.60
C ALA A 186 -14.21 -3.20 11.78
N ASP A 187 -15.50 -3.02 11.50
CA ASP A 187 -16.55 -3.18 12.50
C ASP A 187 -16.71 -4.68 12.81
N HIS A 188 -15.84 -5.19 13.69
CA HIS A 188 -16.11 -6.40 14.45
C HIS A 188 -17.05 -6.06 15.60
N LEU A 189 -18.36 -6.19 15.37
CA LEU A 189 -19.29 -6.49 16.46
C LEU A 189 -19.29 -8.01 16.70
N PRO A 190 -19.07 -8.49 17.93
CA PRO A 190 -19.13 -9.91 18.22
C PRO A 190 -20.58 -10.41 18.16
N VAL A 191 -20.75 -11.57 17.54
CA VAL A 191 -21.91 -12.45 17.67
C VAL A 191 -22.16 -12.71 19.17
N SER A 192 -23.29 -12.24 19.68
CA SER A 192 -23.79 -12.66 20.99
C SER A 192 -24.73 -13.84 20.79
N THR A 193 -24.20 -15.06 20.95
CA THR A 193 -25.03 -16.22 21.22
C THR A 193 -25.46 -16.16 22.68
N ASN A 194 -26.73 -15.89 22.94
CA ASN A 194 -27.39 -16.46 24.10
C ASN A 194 -28.88 -16.71 23.85
N ARG A 195 -29.18 -17.99 23.60
CA ARG A 195 -30.48 -18.59 23.86
C ARG A 195 -30.58 -18.80 25.38
N THR A 196 -31.50 -18.11 26.06
CA THR A 196 -32.34 -18.73 27.09
C THR A 196 -33.61 -17.90 27.25
N ALA A 197 -34.75 -18.53 27.03
CA ALA A 197 -36.07 -17.98 27.33
C ALA A 197 -36.46 -18.33 28.77
N VAL A 198 -37.03 -17.38 29.51
CA VAL A 198 -38.00 -17.60 30.60
C VAL A 198 -39.00 -16.42 30.63
N PRO A 199 -40.33 -16.65 30.72
CA PRO A 199 -41.37 -15.61 30.63
C PRO A 199 -41.93 -15.15 32.00
N GLY A 200 -42.53 -13.94 32.01
CA GLY A 200 -43.36 -13.39 33.10
C GLY A 200 -42.53 -12.69 34.19
N VAL A 201 -42.83 -11.48 34.67
CA VAL A 201 -44.09 -11.00 35.24
C VAL A 201 -44.15 -9.47 35.16
N THR A 202 -45.31 -8.93 34.78
CA THR A 202 -45.70 -7.53 34.89
C THR A 202 -46.12 -7.17 36.32
N ARG A 203 -45.68 -6.01 36.87
CA ARG A 203 -46.56 -5.04 37.56
C ARG A 203 -45.85 -3.73 37.92
N ALA A 204 -46.61 -2.64 37.78
CA ALA A 204 -46.29 -1.24 38.07
C ALA A 204 -46.51 -0.81 39.53
N ALA A 205 -45.90 0.33 39.91
CA ALA A 205 -46.36 1.42 40.82
C ALA A 205 -45.11 2.06 41.47
N ALA A 206 -44.74 3.33 41.26
CA ALA A 206 -45.36 4.64 41.55
C ALA A 206 -44.81 5.30 42.84
N ALA A 207 -44.73 6.64 42.78
CA ALA A 207 -44.46 7.67 43.81
C ALA A 207 -42.97 8.06 44.03
N SER A 208 -42.44 9.26 43.72
CA SER A 208 -42.84 10.69 43.86
C SER A 208 -42.35 11.36 45.16
N ALA A 209 -41.45 12.36 45.02
CA ALA A 209 -41.26 13.60 45.83
C ALA A 209 -39.87 14.19 45.42
N ASP A 210 -39.75 15.23 44.59
CA ASP A 210 -40.00 16.66 44.81
C ASP A 210 -39.22 17.28 46.00
N CYS A 211 -38.22 18.11 45.72
CA CYS A 211 -38.13 19.52 46.19
C CYS A 211 -36.85 20.23 45.65
N GLY A 212 -36.98 21.53 45.36
CA GLY A 212 -35.98 22.42 44.74
C GLY A 212 -34.68 22.60 45.54
N THR A 213 -33.67 23.33 45.07
CA THR A 213 -33.69 24.79 44.83
C THR A 213 -32.37 25.19 44.12
N THR A 214 -32.41 26.05 43.11
CA THR A 214 -31.28 26.88 42.62
C THR A 214 -31.18 28.17 43.48
N PRO A 215 -30.29 29.16 43.23
CA PRO A 215 -28.96 29.24 42.58
C PRO A 215 -27.90 29.75 43.60
N THR A 216 -26.63 30.04 43.27
CA THR A 216 -26.14 31.38 42.87
C THR A 216 -24.61 31.35 42.72
N THR A 217 -24.15 32.14 41.75
CA THR A 217 -22.81 32.61 41.39
C THR A 217 -21.86 32.96 42.54
N GLY A 218 -20.57 32.71 42.28
CA GLY A 218 -19.38 33.31 42.89
C GLY A 218 -18.22 33.14 41.94
#